data_AF-A0A9P6P221-F1
#
_entry.id   AF-A0A9P6P221-F1
#
_cell.length_a   1.000
_cell.length_b   1.000
_cell.length_c   1.000
_cell.angle_alpha   90.00
_cell.angle_beta   90.00
_cell.angle_gamma   90.00
#
_symmetry.space_group_name_H-M   'P 1'
#
loop_
_entity.id
_entity.type
_entity.pdbx_description
1 polymer ?
#
loop_
_entity_poly.entity_id
_entity_poly.type
_entity_poly.pdbx_seq_one_letter_code
_entity_poly.pdbx_strand_id
1 'polypeptide(L)'
;MAEDSVEEHYLGYKRVVSKLGFEAAQSQYRQQHNQPIALSLLIEFHYLQHEIYQYRNDPDRATRSIRAGIQLLSKDAFIHDEAQQIVQTLDWFDTIESENQDQYEGLQAVYKGFIHLPTRCELVRYVARHDPLNFDVLASDLIQIARCLNSRCLIQLSEMISSVVEEKPACAAMVRHSLVERQLLPELVTRITVLYCQDEVRTKRLVAIH
;
A
#
# COMPACT_ATOMS: atom_id res chain seq x y z
N MET A 1 18.17 -20.85 -3.57
CA MET A 1 19.22 -19.95 -3.08
C MET A 1 18.54 -19.05 -2.07
N ALA A 2 18.99 -19.15 -0.82
CA ALA A 2 18.19 -19.00 0.39
C ALA A 2 17.66 -17.57 0.61
N GLU A 3 16.45 -17.46 1.13
CA GLU A 3 15.84 -16.20 1.59
C GLU A 3 16.79 -15.44 2.52
N ASP A 4 17.53 -16.16 3.38
CA ASP A 4 18.62 -15.64 4.23
C ASP A 4 19.63 -14.77 3.45
N SER A 5 19.93 -15.14 2.21
CA SER A 5 20.85 -14.37 1.38
C SER A 5 20.24 -13.04 0.96
N VAL A 6 18.96 -12.99 0.61
CA VAL A 6 18.30 -11.73 0.17
C VAL A 6 18.14 -10.77 1.35
N GLU A 7 17.77 -11.27 2.51
CA GLU A 7 17.67 -10.47 3.73
C GLU A 7 19.03 -9.85 4.12
N GLU A 8 20.10 -10.64 4.12
CA GLU A 8 21.45 -10.13 4.38
C GLU A 8 21.86 -9.01 3.41
N HIS A 9 21.50 -9.15 2.12
CA HIS A 9 21.77 -8.14 1.10
C HIS A 9 20.91 -6.89 1.32
N TYR A 10 19.66 -7.04 1.73
CA TYR A 10 18.78 -5.92 2.06
C TYR A 10 19.28 -5.15 3.30
N LEU A 11 19.66 -5.85 4.37
CA LEU A 11 20.29 -5.22 5.53
C LEU A 11 21.66 -4.60 5.18
N GLY A 12 22.38 -5.20 4.24
CA GLY A 12 23.56 -4.61 3.60
C GLY A 12 23.24 -3.28 2.92
N TYR A 13 22.18 -3.23 2.12
CA TYR A 13 21.70 -2.04 1.45
C TYR A 13 21.33 -0.93 2.46
N LYS A 14 20.56 -1.22 3.51
CA LYS A 14 20.23 -0.25 4.57
C LYS A 14 21.47 0.36 5.22
N ARG A 15 22.50 -0.46 5.46
CA ARG A 15 23.80 0.01 5.98
C ARG A 15 24.56 0.91 5.00
N VAL A 16 24.37 0.73 3.70
CA VAL A 16 24.96 1.61 2.67
C VAL A 16 24.17 2.91 2.58
N VAL A 17 22.84 2.84 2.60
CA VAL A 17 21.94 4.00 2.65
C VAL A 17 22.28 4.91 3.83
N SER A 18 22.45 4.36 5.03
CA SER A 18 22.79 5.17 6.21
C SER A 18 24.16 5.84 6.13
N LYS A 19 25.09 5.28 5.34
CA LYS A 19 26.45 5.83 5.16
C LYS A 19 26.55 6.84 4.02
N LEU A 20 25.90 6.59 2.89
CA LEU A 20 26.10 7.31 1.63
C LEU A 20 24.85 8.08 1.16
N GLY A 21 23.68 7.82 1.74
CA GLY A 21 22.39 8.31 1.27
C GLY A 21 21.77 7.44 0.17
N PHE A 22 20.48 7.65 -0.08
CA PHE A 22 19.68 6.84 -0.99
C PHE A 22 20.14 6.90 -2.45
N GLU A 23 20.46 8.08 -2.98
CA GLU A 23 20.86 8.21 -4.39
C GLU A 23 22.12 7.40 -4.72
N ALA A 24 23.14 7.50 -3.84
CA ALA A 24 24.38 6.76 -3.99
C ALA A 24 24.17 5.25 -3.81
N ALA A 25 23.39 4.84 -2.80
CA ALA A 25 23.07 3.44 -2.57
C ALA A 25 22.27 2.83 -3.73
N GLN A 26 21.25 3.52 -4.24
CA GLN A 26 20.47 3.08 -5.40
C GLN A 26 21.36 2.95 -6.65
N SER A 27 22.26 3.90 -6.89
CA SER A 27 23.20 3.81 -8.02
C SER A 27 24.10 2.57 -7.94
N GLN A 28 24.63 2.27 -6.75
CA GLN A 28 25.48 1.09 -6.53
C GLN A 28 24.73 -0.23 -6.71
N TYR A 29 23.51 -0.32 -6.15
CA TYR A 29 22.75 -1.56 -6.21
C TYR A 29 22.08 -1.75 -7.58
N ARG A 30 21.63 -0.70 -8.28
CA ARG A 30 21.08 -0.82 -9.64
C ARG A 30 22.08 -1.33 -10.68
N GLN A 31 23.37 -1.12 -10.46
CA GLN A 31 24.43 -1.57 -11.37
C GLN A 31 24.73 -3.07 -11.25
N GLN A 32 24.16 -3.76 -10.26
CA GLN A 32 24.31 -5.20 -10.12
C GLN A 32 23.36 -5.93 -11.07
N HIS A 33 23.89 -6.43 -12.19
CA HIS A 33 23.15 -7.30 -13.08
C HIS A 33 22.81 -8.62 -12.37
N ASN A 34 21.54 -9.06 -12.44
CA ASN A 34 20.98 -10.29 -11.83
C ASN A 34 20.61 -10.21 -10.34
N GLN A 35 20.16 -9.06 -9.85
CA GLN A 35 19.55 -9.00 -8.51
C GLN A 35 18.25 -9.82 -8.45
N PRO A 36 18.01 -10.57 -7.36
CA PRO A 36 16.71 -11.19 -7.11
C PRO A 36 15.59 -10.15 -7.07
N ILE A 37 14.43 -10.46 -7.67
CA ILE A 37 13.27 -9.56 -7.72
C ILE A 37 12.85 -9.12 -6.31
N ALA A 38 12.84 -10.05 -5.35
CA ALA A 38 12.54 -9.77 -3.95
C ALA A 38 13.45 -8.67 -3.37
N LEU A 39 14.77 -8.72 -3.65
CA LEU A 39 15.69 -7.68 -3.18
C LEU A 39 15.35 -6.32 -3.79
N SER A 40 15.06 -6.26 -5.09
CA SER A 40 14.70 -5.01 -5.75
C SER A 40 13.38 -4.43 -5.22
N LEU A 41 12.41 -5.28 -4.89
CA LEU A 41 11.16 -4.89 -4.24
C LEU A 41 11.38 -4.36 -2.82
N LEU A 42 12.17 -5.06 -1.99
CA LEU A 42 12.53 -4.60 -0.64
C LEU A 42 13.19 -3.22 -0.67
N ILE A 43 14.08 -2.97 -1.64
CA ILE A 43 14.72 -1.67 -1.86
C ILE A 43 13.69 -0.59 -2.19
N GLU A 44 12.72 -0.88 -3.07
CA GLU A 44 11.67 0.08 -3.43
C GLU A 44 10.70 0.35 -2.26
N PHE A 45 10.32 -0.67 -1.47
CA PHE A 45 9.51 -0.48 -0.27
C PHE A 45 10.23 0.36 0.79
N HIS A 46 11.51 0.08 1.05
CA HIS A 46 12.31 0.90 1.95
C HIS A 46 12.45 2.34 1.46
N TYR A 47 12.60 2.53 0.15
CA TYR A 47 12.62 3.87 -0.44
C TYR A 47 11.30 4.62 -0.23
N LEU A 48 10.15 3.96 -0.49
CA LEU A 48 8.84 4.56 -0.20
C LEU A 48 8.73 4.99 1.28
N GLN A 49 9.05 4.08 2.20
CA GLN A 49 9.00 4.33 3.63
C GLN A 49 9.88 5.53 4.03
N HIS A 50 11.12 5.58 3.53
CA HIS A 50 12.04 6.68 3.81
C HIS A 50 11.52 8.02 3.27
N GLU A 51 11.14 8.09 2.00
CA GLU A 51 10.73 9.35 1.37
C GLU A 51 9.45 9.92 2.02
N ILE A 52 8.52 9.03 2.41
CA ILE A 52 7.33 9.40 3.16
C ILE A 52 7.67 9.97 4.54
N TYR A 53 8.60 9.35 5.25
CA TYR A 53 9.04 9.84 6.55
C TYR A 53 9.79 11.18 6.43
N GLN A 54 10.73 11.27 5.49
CA GLN A 54 11.58 12.42 5.26
C GLN A 54 10.79 13.65 4.83
N TYR A 55 9.79 13.46 3.95
CA TYR A 55 8.95 14.53 3.42
C TYR A 55 7.52 14.52 3.98
N ARG A 56 7.34 14.04 5.22
CA ARG A 56 6.03 13.98 5.89
C ARG A 56 5.28 15.32 5.96
N ASN A 57 6.00 16.44 5.90
CA ASN A 57 5.46 17.80 5.91
C ASN A 57 5.41 18.45 4.52
N ASP A 58 5.86 17.78 3.47
CA ASP A 58 5.88 18.28 2.08
C ASP A 58 5.49 17.16 1.08
N PRO A 59 4.18 16.90 0.91
CA PRO A 59 3.68 15.83 0.06
C PRO A 59 4.02 16.01 -1.43
N ASP A 60 4.20 17.25 -1.90
CA ASP A 60 4.57 17.51 -3.30
C ASP A 60 6.03 17.14 -3.55
N ARG A 61 6.92 17.37 -2.57
CA ARG A 61 8.29 16.88 -2.63
C ARG A 61 8.37 15.36 -2.51
N ALA A 62 7.58 14.75 -1.63
CA ALA A 62 7.44 13.29 -1.55
C ALA A 62 7.03 12.70 -2.92
N THR A 63 6.00 13.28 -3.56
CA THR A 63 5.52 12.84 -4.88
C THR A 63 6.61 12.90 -5.94
N ARG A 64 7.37 14.01 -6.00
CA ARG A 64 8.45 14.17 -6.99
C ARG A 64 9.58 13.17 -6.77
N SER A 65 9.99 12.98 -5.51
CA SER A 65 11.07 12.06 -5.15
C SER A 65 10.68 10.61 -5.47
N ILE A 66 9.51 10.18 -4.98
CA ILE A 66 8.99 8.82 -5.20
C ILE A 66 8.90 8.50 -6.69
N ARG A 67 8.33 9.40 -7.50
CA ARG A 67 8.20 9.17 -8.95
C ARG A 67 9.53 9.11 -9.68
N ALA A 68 10.57 9.78 -9.18
CA ALA A 68 11.91 9.73 -9.75
C ALA A 68 12.68 8.47 -9.32
N GLY A 69 12.45 7.99 -8.09
CA GLY A 69 13.20 6.88 -7.52
C GLY A 69 12.57 5.50 -7.68
N ILE A 70 11.25 5.39 -7.86
CA ILE A 70 10.54 4.11 -8.03
C ILE A 70 10.47 3.72 -9.51
N GLN A 71 10.97 2.53 -9.86
CA GLN A 71 11.07 2.04 -11.23
C GLN A 71 10.19 0.83 -11.51
N LEU A 72 10.17 -0.16 -10.62
CA LEU A 72 9.44 -1.42 -10.80
C LEU A 72 7.97 -1.21 -10.51
N LEU A 73 7.66 -0.67 -9.32
CA LEU A 73 6.27 -0.52 -8.88
C LEU A 73 5.48 0.49 -9.73
N SER A 74 6.16 1.33 -10.51
CA SER A 74 5.53 2.28 -11.45
C SER A 74 5.11 1.65 -12.79
N LYS A 75 5.40 0.38 -13.05
CA LYS A 75 5.17 -0.29 -14.35
C LYS A 75 4.03 -1.30 -14.28
N ASP A 76 2.91 -1.01 -14.94
CA ASP A 76 1.72 -1.88 -14.95
C ASP A 76 2.02 -3.34 -15.32
N ALA A 77 2.83 -3.56 -16.37
CA ALA A 77 3.20 -4.91 -16.80
C ALA A 77 3.94 -5.68 -15.70
N PHE A 78 4.89 -5.03 -15.02
CA PHE A 78 5.60 -5.65 -13.91
C PHE A 78 4.67 -5.97 -12.74
N ILE A 79 3.78 -5.04 -12.37
CA ILE A 79 2.80 -5.27 -11.29
C ILE A 79 1.91 -6.48 -11.62
N HIS A 80 1.50 -6.64 -12.87
CA HIS A 80 0.66 -7.75 -13.29
C HIS A 80 1.41 -9.09 -13.29
N ASP A 81 2.62 -9.12 -13.86
CA ASP A 81 3.41 -10.34 -14.02
C ASP A 81 3.93 -10.86 -12.67
N GLU A 82 4.27 -9.96 -11.73
CA GLU A 82 4.92 -10.28 -10.46
C GLU A 82 4.01 -10.05 -9.23
N ALA A 83 2.69 -9.99 -9.42
CA ALA A 83 1.72 -9.64 -8.38
C ALA A 83 1.88 -10.45 -7.09
N GLN A 84 2.04 -11.77 -7.20
CA GLN A 84 2.22 -12.65 -6.04
C GLN A 84 3.54 -12.39 -5.32
N GLN A 85 4.62 -12.18 -6.06
CA GLN A 85 5.94 -11.88 -5.50
C GLN A 85 5.92 -10.53 -4.77
N ILE A 86 5.20 -9.53 -5.27
CA ILE A 86 5.02 -8.23 -4.61
C ILE A 86 4.40 -8.41 -3.22
N VAL A 87 3.30 -9.15 -3.14
CA VAL A 87 2.59 -9.36 -1.86
C VAL A 87 3.44 -10.16 -0.87
N GLN A 88 4.05 -11.26 -1.32
CA GLN A 88 4.97 -12.03 -0.49
C GLN A 88 6.15 -11.20 0.02
N THR A 89 6.66 -10.28 -0.81
CA THR A 89 7.78 -9.42 -0.42
C THR A 89 7.33 -8.31 0.54
N LEU A 90 6.06 -7.87 0.50
CA LEU A 90 5.50 -6.95 1.51
C LEU A 90 5.40 -7.62 2.88
N ASP A 91 4.91 -8.85 2.95
CA ASP A 91 4.83 -9.62 4.21
C ASP A 91 6.23 -9.85 4.80
N TRP A 92 7.18 -10.18 3.93
CA TRP A 92 8.56 -10.35 4.34
C TRP A 92 9.21 -9.03 4.78
N PHE A 93 8.93 -7.94 4.06
CA PHE A 93 9.38 -6.60 4.45
C PHE A 93 8.89 -6.24 5.85
N ASP A 94 7.60 -6.47 6.15
CA ASP A 94 7.03 -6.18 7.47
C ASP A 94 7.72 -7.00 8.57
N THR A 95 7.97 -8.28 8.28
CA THR A 95 8.70 -9.17 9.20
C THR A 95 10.10 -8.61 9.49
N ILE A 96 10.90 -8.33 8.45
CA ILE A 96 12.27 -7.82 8.61
C ILE A 96 12.27 -6.46 9.35
N GLU A 97 11.40 -5.53 8.98
CA GLU A 97 11.39 -4.20 9.60
C GLU A 97 10.89 -4.23 11.06
N SER A 98 9.97 -5.14 11.39
CA SER A 98 9.48 -5.31 12.77
C SER A 98 10.57 -5.79 13.72
N GLU A 99 11.48 -6.64 13.25
CA GLU A 99 12.59 -7.17 14.04
C GLU A 99 13.71 -6.13 14.24
N ASN A 100 13.85 -5.18 13.30
CA ASN A 100 14.94 -4.21 13.29
C ASN A 100 14.66 -2.89 14.04
N GLN A 101 13.49 -2.73 14.67
CA GLN A 101 13.10 -1.56 15.49
C GLN A 101 13.40 -0.19 14.83
N ASP A 102 13.18 -0.06 13.53
CA ASP A 102 13.44 1.19 12.83
C ASP A 102 12.44 2.30 13.22
N GLN A 103 12.88 3.56 13.07
CA GLN A 103 12.10 4.75 13.44
C GLN A 103 10.91 5.04 12.51
N TYR A 104 10.69 4.20 11.51
CA TYR A 104 9.70 4.42 10.46
C TYR A 104 8.36 3.78 10.83
N GLU A 105 7.26 4.43 10.41
CA GLU A 105 5.95 3.78 10.36
C GLU A 105 6.11 2.56 9.42
N GLY A 106 5.72 1.35 9.83
CA GLY A 106 5.97 0.07 9.12
C GLY A 106 5.31 -0.02 7.73
N LEU A 107 4.50 -1.05 7.47
CA LEU A 107 3.77 -1.15 6.18
C LEU A 107 2.88 0.07 5.88
N GLN A 108 2.40 0.77 6.91
CA GLN A 108 1.61 1.99 6.74
C GLN A 108 2.34 3.07 5.93
N ALA A 109 3.66 3.25 6.10
CA ALA A 109 4.42 4.21 5.30
C ALA A 109 4.54 3.76 3.84
N VAL A 110 4.66 2.46 3.60
CA VAL A 110 4.71 1.88 2.25
C VAL A 110 3.38 2.11 1.54
N TYR A 111 2.26 1.82 2.19
CA TYR A 111 0.91 2.10 1.64
C TYR A 111 0.67 3.58 1.39
N LYS A 112 1.17 4.45 2.27
CA LYS A 112 1.15 5.91 2.03
C LYS A 112 2.02 6.28 0.82
N GLY A 113 3.14 5.60 0.62
CA GLY A 113 3.99 5.72 -0.56
C GLY A 113 3.26 5.36 -1.86
N PHE A 114 2.43 4.30 -1.85
CA PHE A 114 1.67 3.89 -3.03
C PHE A 114 0.76 4.98 -3.58
N ILE A 115 0.21 5.86 -2.73
CA ILE A 115 -0.64 6.99 -3.14
C ILE A 115 0.00 7.82 -4.26
N HIS A 116 1.33 7.95 -4.24
CA HIS A 116 2.09 8.78 -5.18
C HIS A 116 2.37 8.07 -6.53
N LEU A 117 2.12 6.77 -6.61
CA LEU A 117 2.37 5.93 -7.77
C LEU A 117 1.19 5.94 -8.76
N PRO A 118 1.47 5.78 -10.07
CA PRO A 118 0.42 5.64 -11.07
C PRO A 118 -0.39 4.34 -10.88
N THR A 119 0.26 3.26 -10.43
CA THR A 119 -0.24 1.88 -10.28
C THR A 119 -0.92 1.60 -8.93
N ARG A 120 -1.21 2.65 -8.16
CA ARG A 120 -1.64 2.58 -6.75
C ARG A 120 -2.86 1.69 -6.52
N CYS A 121 -3.82 1.70 -7.45
CA CYS A 121 -5.06 0.95 -7.33
C CYS A 121 -4.82 -0.55 -7.57
N GLU A 122 -3.99 -0.87 -8.54
CA GLU A 122 -3.57 -2.23 -8.88
C GLU A 122 -2.82 -2.85 -7.71
N LEU A 123 -1.85 -2.12 -7.14
CA LEU A 123 -1.09 -2.57 -5.97
C LEU A 123 -2.02 -2.99 -4.81
N VAL A 124 -2.94 -2.13 -4.39
CA VAL A 124 -3.84 -2.45 -3.26
C VAL A 124 -4.85 -3.54 -3.59
N ARG A 125 -5.27 -3.69 -4.85
CA ARG A 125 -6.10 -4.82 -5.29
C ARG A 125 -5.34 -6.13 -5.16
N TYR A 126 -4.08 -6.17 -5.58
CA TYR A 126 -3.27 -7.38 -5.48
C TYR A 126 -3.02 -7.77 -4.02
N VAL A 127 -2.72 -6.80 -3.13
CA VAL A 127 -2.61 -7.08 -1.70
C VAL A 127 -3.93 -7.66 -1.17
N ALA A 128 -5.06 -7.00 -1.45
CA ALA A 128 -6.37 -7.48 -1.01
C ALA A 128 -6.72 -8.90 -1.54
N ARG A 129 -6.31 -9.22 -2.77
CA ARG A 129 -6.58 -10.51 -3.44
C ARG A 129 -5.68 -11.63 -2.94
N HIS A 130 -4.38 -11.40 -2.89
CA HIS A 130 -3.38 -12.45 -2.64
C HIS A 130 -3.06 -12.62 -1.15
N ASP A 131 -3.37 -11.63 -0.32
CA ASP A 131 -3.34 -11.74 1.14
C ASP A 131 -4.73 -11.48 1.73
N PRO A 132 -5.63 -12.47 1.63
CA PRO A 132 -6.99 -12.25 2.03
C PRO A 132 -7.18 -12.17 3.55
N LEU A 133 -6.23 -12.69 4.34
CA LEU A 133 -6.32 -12.73 5.80
C LEU A 133 -5.99 -11.36 6.41
N ASN A 134 -5.11 -10.58 5.78
CA ASN A 134 -4.75 -9.24 6.24
C ASN A 134 -5.58 -8.12 5.60
N PHE A 135 -6.71 -8.44 4.95
CA PHE A 135 -7.57 -7.42 4.34
C PHE A 135 -8.01 -6.34 5.33
N ASP A 136 -8.42 -6.76 6.54
CA ASP A 136 -8.90 -5.84 7.56
C ASP A 136 -7.78 -4.90 8.03
N VAL A 137 -6.54 -5.40 8.07
CA VAL A 137 -5.33 -4.63 8.38
C VAL A 137 -5.06 -3.61 7.27
N LEU A 138 -5.02 -4.05 6.01
CA LEU A 138 -4.86 -3.17 4.86
C LEU A 138 -5.92 -2.05 4.84
N ALA A 139 -7.19 -2.40 5.01
CA ALA A 139 -8.28 -1.44 5.00
C ALA A 139 -8.16 -0.44 6.17
N SER A 140 -7.82 -0.93 7.37
CA SER A 140 -7.59 -0.09 8.55
C SER A 140 -6.42 0.87 8.33
N ASP A 141 -5.30 0.38 7.79
CA ASP A 141 -4.11 1.19 7.53
C ASP A 141 -4.39 2.30 6.52
N LEU A 142 -5.07 1.97 5.41
CA LEU A 142 -5.49 2.96 4.41
C LEU A 142 -6.41 4.02 5.02
N ILE A 143 -7.39 3.63 5.85
CA ILE A 143 -8.29 4.58 6.51
C ILE A 143 -7.52 5.47 7.50
N GLN A 144 -6.55 4.91 8.24
CA GLN A 144 -5.76 5.66 9.19
C GLN A 144 -4.86 6.70 8.52
N ILE A 145 -4.30 6.39 7.35
CA ILE A 145 -3.48 7.33 6.56
C ILE A 145 -4.26 8.61 6.21
N ALA A 146 -5.58 8.54 6.00
CA ALA A 146 -6.41 9.68 5.57
C ALA A 146 -6.28 10.91 6.47
N ARG A 147 -6.05 10.74 7.78
CA ARG A 147 -5.97 11.85 8.74
C ARG A 147 -4.78 12.80 8.50
N CYS A 148 -3.74 12.32 7.81
CA CYS A 148 -2.47 13.03 7.66
C CYS A 148 -2.20 13.46 6.21
N LEU A 149 -3.22 13.46 5.34
CA LEU A 149 -3.08 13.78 3.92
C LEU A 149 -3.69 15.12 3.55
N ASN A 150 -3.10 15.76 2.53
CA ASN A 150 -3.71 16.90 1.87
C ASN A 150 -4.86 16.46 0.94
N SER A 151 -5.67 17.41 0.47
CA SER A 151 -6.85 17.15 -0.37
C SER A 151 -6.55 16.35 -1.64
N ARG A 152 -5.40 16.60 -2.31
CA ARG A 152 -5.00 15.85 -3.50
C ARG A 152 -4.74 14.38 -3.19
N CYS A 153 -3.96 14.10 -2.14
CA CYS A 153 -3.63 12.74 -1.73
C CYS A 153 -4.86 12.01 -1.17
N LEU A 154 -5.82 12.74 -0.58
CA LEU A 154 -7.10 12.17 -0.14
C LEU A 154 -7.94 11.63 -1.29
N ILE A 155 -7.94 12.30 -2.45
CA ILE A 155 -8.64 11.79 -3.65
C ILE A 155 -8.02 10.48 -4.10
N GLN A 156 -6.69 10.42 -4.17
CA GLN A 156 -5.96 9.21 -4.57
C GLN A 156 -6.16 8.06 -3.58
N LEU A 157 -6.17 8.35 -2.28
CA LEU A 157 -6.47 7.38 -1.24
C LEU A 157 -7.92 6.86 -1.34
N SER A 158 -8.88 7.74 -1.66
CA SER A 158 -10.28 7.37 -1.87
C SER A 158 -10.44 6.35 -3.01
N GLU A 159 -9.70 6.53 -4.10
CA GLU A 159 -9.66 5.58 -5.22
C GLU A 159 -9.05 4.24 -4.80
N MET A 160 -7.98 4.26 -4.00
CA MET A 160 -7.35 3.04 -3.48
C MET A 160 -8.32 2.26 -2.58
N ILE A 161 -8.98 2.92 -1.61
CA ILE A 161 -9.96 2.26 -0.73
C ILE A 161 -11.15 1.74 -1.54
N SER A 162 -11.62 2.49 -2.55
CA SER A 162 -12.66 2.00 -3.47
C SER A 162 -12.22 0.72 -4.17
N SER A 163 -10.97 0.67 -4.64
CA SER A 163 -10.40 -0.48 -5.35
C SER A 163 -10.28 -1.71 -4.45
N VAL A 164 -9.95 -1.52 -3.17
CA VAL A 164 -9.93 -2.59 -2.16
C VAL A 164 -11.34 -3.13 -1.90
N VAL A 165 -12.35 -2.27 -1.80
CA VAL A 165 -13.76 -2.67 -1.64
C VAL A 165 -14.30 -3.37 -2.90
N GLU A 166 -13.92 -2.90 -4.10
CA GLU A 166 -14.26 -3.56 -5.37
C GLU A 166 -13.73 -5.00 -5.40
N GLU A 167 -12.53 -5.24 -4.87
CA GLU A 167 -11.93 -6.57 -4.80
C GLU A 167 -12.62 -7.47 -3.77
N LYS A 168 -13.09 -6.91 -2.64
CA LYS A 168 -13.88 -7.64 -1.63
C LYS A 168 -15.16 -6.91 -1.23
N PRO A 169 -16.23 -7.00 -2.05
CA PRO A 169 -17.48 -6.33 -1.78
C PRO A 169 -18.14 -6.75 -0.46
N ALA A 170 -17.92 -7.99 0.00
CA ALA A 170 -18.44 -8.49 1.27
C ALA A 170 -17.97 -7.68 2.49
N CYS A 171 -16.82 -7.01 2.39
CA CYS A 171 -16.25 -6.19 3.46
C CYS A 171 -16.68 -4.71 3.39
N ALA A 172 -17.48 -4.31 2.39
CA ALA A 172 -17.90 -2.93 2.16
C ALA A 172 -18.56 -2.28 3.39
N ALA A 173 -19.40 -3.04 4.10
CA ALA A 173 -20.10 -2.55 5.28
C ALA A 173 -19.13 -2.18 6.42
N MET A 174 -18.09 -2.99 6.64
CA MET A 174 -17.05 -2.75 7.63
C MET A 174 -16.26 -1.49 7.28
N VAL A 175 -15.77 -1.39 6.04
CA VAL A 175 -15.01 -0.22 5.56
C VAL A 175 -15.84 1.05 5.69
N ARG A 176 -17.10 1.01 5.28
CA ARG A 176 -18.05 2.13 5.42
C ARG A 176 -18.22 2.53 6.88
N HIS A 177 -18.45 1.58 7.78
CA HIS A 177 -18.61 1.85 9.20
C HIS A 177 -17.38 2.57 9.77
N SER A 178 -16.18 2.07 9.49
CA SER A 178 -14.92 2.68 9.96
C SER A 178 -14.71 4.10 9.41
N LEU A 179 -15.09 4.36 8.16
CA LEU A 179 -15.04 5.72 7.57
C LEU A 179 -16.03 6.67 8.25
N VAL A 180 -17.26 6.22 8.50
CA VAL A 180 -18.32 6.99 9.16
C VAL A 180 -17.94 7.34 10.58
N GLU A 181 -17.50 6.38 11.39
CA GLU A 181 -17.09 6.61 12.78
C GLU A 181 -15.97 7.64 12.89
N ARG A 182 -15.07 7.66 11.92
CA ARG A 182 -13.94 8.58 11.88
C ARG A 182 -14.24 9.89 11.17
N GLN A 183 -15.43 10.04 10.60
CA GLN A 183 -15.87 11.21 9.80
C GLN A 183 -14.93 11.50 8.63
N LEU A 184 -14.46 10.44 7.96
CA LEU A 184 -13.51 10.51 6.84
C LEU A 184 -14.20 10.23 5.50
N LEU A 185 -13.75 10.92 4.45
CA LEU A 185 -14.11 10.64 3.05
C LEU A 185 -15.63 10.46 2.82
N PRO A 186 -16.48 11.47 3.11
CA PRO A 186 -17.94 11.34 3.04
C PRO A 186 -18.48 10.98 1.65
N GLU A 187 -17.80 11.42 0.59
CA GLU A 187 -18.14 11.05 -0.79
C GLU A 187 -17.90 9.56 -1.05
N LEU A 188 -16.80 9.01 -0.52
CA LEU A 188 -16.49 7.59 -0.60
C LEU A 188 -17.52 6.75 0.18
N VAL A 189 -17.88 7.19 1.39
CA VAL A 189 -18.95 6.56 2.18
C VAL A 189 -20.24 6.46 1.37
N THR A 190 -20.62 7.55 0.69
CA THR A 190 -21.82 7.58 -0.15
C THR A 190 -21.70 6.59 -1.31
N ARG A 191 -20.57 6.60 -2.03
CA ARG A 191 -20.32 5.67 -3.14
C ARG A 191 -20.36 4.21 -2.69
N ILE A 192 -19.68 3.86 -1.60
CA ILE A 192 -19.67 2.49 -1.06
C ILE A 192 -21.09 2.07 -0.67
N THR A 193 -21.84 2.98 -0.03
CA THR A 193 -23.22 2.71 0.38
C THR A 193 -24.10 2.38 -0.82
N VAL A 194 -24.09 3.23 -1.85
CA VAL A 194 -24.94 3.07 -3.04
C VAL A 194 -24.57 1.82 -3.84
N LEU A 195 -23.28 1.50 -3.96
CA LEU A 195 -22.82 0.43 -4.84
C LEU A 195 -22.81 -0.96 -4.18
N TYR A 196 -22.49 -1.04 -2.88
CA TYR A 196 -22.20 -2.32 -2.22
C TYR A 196 -23.05 -2.59 -0.99
N CYS A 197 -23.45 -1.54 -0.27
CA CYS A 197 -24.38 -1.69 0.85
C CYS A 197 -25.80 -1.47 0.33
N GLN A 198 -26.28 -2.38 -0.52
CA GLN A 198 -27.73 -2.47 -0.69
C GLN A 198 -28.29 -2.75 0.69
N ASP A 199 -29.04 -1.79 1.24
CA ASP A 199 -29.91 -2.09 2.36
C ASP A 199 -30.66 -3.35 1.97
N GLU A 200 -30.68 -4.35 2.84
CA GLU A 200 -31.68 -5.38 2.78
C GLU A 200 -33.05 -4.70 2.98
N VAL A 201 -33.54 -4.00 1.95
CA VAL A 201 -34.96 -3.96 1.63
C VAL A 201 -35.28 -5.36 1.12
N ARG A 202 -35.07 -6.35 2.00
CA ARG A 202 -35.86 -7.57 2.02
C ARG A 202 -37.26 -7.03 1.95
N THR A 203 -37.80 -7.20 0.77
CA THR A 203 -39.19 -7.02 0.46
C THR A 203 -39.89 -8.06 1.33
N LYS A 204 -40.12 -7.74 2.61
CA LYS A 204 -41.26 -8.21 3.38
C LYS A 204 -42.49 -7.60 2.70
N ARG A 205 -42.69 -7.92 1.40
CA ARG A 205 -44.03 -8.06 0.87
C ARG A 205 -44.58 -9.24 1.66
N LEU A 206 -45.23 -8.90 2.76
CA LEU A 206 -46.56 -9.38 3.07
C LEU A 206 -46.96 -10.53 2.14
N VAL A 207 -46.55 -11.75 2.47
CA VAL A 207 -47.42 -12.90 2.24
C VAL A 207 -48.39 -12.87 3.41
N ALA A 208 -49.25 -11.87 3.35
CA ALA A 208 -50.50 -11.86 4.06
C ALA A 208 -51.50 -12.52 3.10
N ILE A 209 -52.05 -13.64 3.56
CA ILE A 209 -53.37 -14.18 3.18
C ILE A 209 -53.42 -14.85 1.79
N HIS A 210 -53.46 -16.19 1.75
CA HIS A 210 -54.68 -17.02 1.63
C HIS A 210 -54.31 -18.48 1.90
#